data_AF-A0A1U7YJ87-F1
#
_entry.id   AF-A0A1U7YJ87-F1
#
_cell.length_a   1.000
_cell.length_b   1.000
_cell.length_c   1.000
_cell.angle_alpha   90.00
_cell.angle_beta   90.00
_cell.angle_gamma   90.00
#
_symmetry.space_group_name_H-M   'P 1'
#
loop_
_entity.id
_entity.type
_entity.pdbx_description
1 polymer ?
#
loop_
_entity_poly.entity_id
_entity_poly.type
_entity_poly.pdbx_seq_one_letter_code
_entity_poly.pdbx_strand_id
1 'polypeptide(L)' 'MDGFSSNFDQFPEDIIMEIFSRLPVKSLLKLKSVCKYWQDMY' A
#
# COMPACT_ATOMS: atom_id res chain seq x y z
N MET A 1 0.64 21.41 0.13
CA MET A 1 1.25 20.06 0.19
C MET A 1 0.35 19.27 1.08
N ASP A 2 -0.63 18.64 0.45
CA ASP A 2 -1.84 18.19 1.11
C ASP A 2 -1.48 16.93 1.87
N GLY A 3 -1.44 17.05 3.20
CA GLY A 3 -1.22 15.94 4.12
C GLY A 3 -2.41 15.00 4.01
N PHE A 4 -2.34 14.08 3.05
CA PHE A 4 -3.21 12.92 3.02
C PHE A 4 -2.72 12.04 4.17
N SER A 5 -3.13 12.32 5.40
CA SER A 5 -3.04 11.36 6.50
C SER A 5 -3.96 10.20 6.16
N SER A 6 -3.49 9.34 5.26
CA SER A 6 -4.03 8.01 5.10
C SER A 6 -3.85 7.33 6.45
N ASN A 7 -4.92 6.77 7.03
CA ASN A 7 -4.83 5.95 8.25
C ASN A 7 -3.78 4.82 8.16
N PHE A 8 -3.28 4.52 6.95
CA PHE A 8 -2.14 3.64 6.69
C PHE A 8 -0.82 4.10 7.31
N ASP A 9 -0.60 5.40 7.58
CA ASP A 9 0.60 5.89 8.28
C ASP A 9 0.69 5.36 9.73
N GLN A 10 -0.40 4.83 10.26
CA GLN A 10 -0.45 4.23 11.60
C GLN A 10 -0.13 2.74 11.59
N PHE A 11 -0.07 2.11 10.41
CA PHE A 11 0.24 0.69 10.28
C PHE A 11 1.72 0.50 9.91
N PRO A 12 2.41 -0.46 10.54
CA PRO A 12 3.77 -0.82 10.13
C PRO A 12 3.80 -1.30 8.68
N GLU A 13 4.80 -0.86 7.92
CA GLU A 13 5.00 -1.23 6.51
C GLU A 13 5.09 -2.75 6.32
N ASP A 14 5.73 -3.46 7.26
CA ASP A 14 5.85 -4.91 7.26
C ASP A 14 4.49 -5.63 7.26
N ILE A 15 3.53 -5.14 8.04
CA ILE A 15 2.18 -5.70 8.09
C ILE A 15 1.45 -5.47 6.76
N ILE A 16 1.62 -4.30 6.15
CA ILE A 16 1.03 -3.98 4.84
C ILE A 16 1.63 -4.89 3.76
N MET A 17 2.95 -5.11 3.77
CA MET A 17 3.62 -6.03 2.87
C MET A 17 3.19 -7.49 3.08
N GLU A 18 2.97 -7.94 4.31
CA GLU A 18 2.44 -9.28 4.58
C GLU A 18 1.03 -9.47 4.02
N ILE A 19 0.17 -8.44 4.10
CA ILE A 19 -1.16 -8.47 3.50
C ILE A 19 -1.02 -8.56 1.97
N PHE A 20 -0.17 -7.74 1.38
CA PHE A 20 0.10 -7.75 -0.05
C PHE A 20 0.66 -9.10 -0.52
N SER A 21 1.58 -9.70 0.23
CA SER A 21 2.14 -11.03 -0.05
C SER A 21 1.06 -12.13 -0.18
N ARG A 22 -0.06 -11.99 0.53
CA ARG A 22 -1.18 -12.95 0.50
C ARG A 22 -2.13 -12.74 -0.68
N LEU A 23 -1.97 -11.65 -1.44
CA LEU A 23 -2.83 -11.33 -2.58
C LEU A 23 -2.27 -11.89 -3.89
N PRO A 24 -3.13 -12.27 -4.85
CA PRO A 24 -2.68 -12.63 -6.19
C PRO A 24 -1.93 -11.48 -6.88
N VAL A 25 -0.88 -11.80 -7.64
CA VAL A 25 -0.02 -10.82 -8.35
C VAL A 25 -0.84 -9.85 -9.23
N LYS A 26 -1.90 -10.35 -9.88
CA LYS A 26 -2.80 -9.52 -10.70
C LYS A 26 -3.53 -8.45 -9.89
N SER A 27 -3.85 -8.73 -8.63
CA SER A 27 -4.48 -7.77 -7.72
C SER A 27 -3.46 -6.77 -7.19
N LEU A 28 -2.24 -7.21 -6.89
CA LEU A 28 -1.13 -6.35 -6.46
C LEU A 28 -0.78 -5.26 -7.48
N LEU A 29 -0.73 -5.63 -8.76
CA LEU A 29 -0.47 -4.65 -9.82
C LEU A 29 -1.53 -3.54 -9.88
N LYS A 30 -2.79 -3.85 -9.55
CA LYS A 30 -3.86 -2.84 -9.46
C LYS A 30 -3.74 -1.97 -8.22
N LEU A 31 -3.27 -2.54 -7.10
CA LEU A 31 -3.07 -1.84 -5.84
C LEU A 31 -1.99 -0.75 -5.95
N LYS A 32 -0.94 -0.96 -6.75
CA LYS A 32 0.07 0.08 -7.05
C LYS A 32 -0.52 1.38 -7.60
N SER A 33 -1.73 1.36 -8.16
CA SER A 33 -2.39 2.55 -8.74
C SER A 33 -3.47 3.16 -7.84
N VAL A 34 -3.68 2.66 -6.61
CA VAL A 34 -4.76 3.14 -5.72
C VAL A 34 -4.38 4.42 -4.99
N CYS A 35 -3.15 4.51 -4.49
CA CYS A 35 -2.63 5.72 -3.87
C CYS A 35 -1.10 5.80 -4.01
N LYS A 36 -0.56 7.02 -3.88
CA LYS A 36 0.90 7.27 -3.95
C LYS A 36 1.66 6.48 -2.90
N TYR A 37 1.08 6.31 -1.71
CA TYR A 37 1.69 5.56 -0.61
C TYR A 37 1.94 4.10 -0.99
N TRP A 38 0.95 3.39 -1.56
CA TRP A 38 1.14 2.01 -2.01
C TRP A 38 2.01 1.88 -3.27
N GLN A 39 2.09 2.94 -4.08
CA GLN A 39 3.00 2.99 -5.21
C GLN A 39 4.46 3.09 -4.77
N ASP A 40 4.74 3.87 -3.73
CA ASP A 40 6.09 4.12 -3.22
C ASP A 40 6.68 2.89 -2.50
N MET A 41 5.83 2.02 -1.96
CA MET A 41 6.22 0.78 -1.29
C MET A 41 6.82 -0.30 -2.20
N TYR A 42 6.90 -0.08 -3.53
CA TYR A 42 6.90 -1.18 -4.50
C TYR A 42 7.66 -0.93 -5.79
#